data_AF-A0A2V7PYM3-F1
#
_entry.id   AF-A0A2V7PYM3-F1
#
_cell.length_a   1.000
_cell.length_b   1.000
_cell.length_c   1.000
_cell.angle_alpha   90.00
_cell.angle_beta   90.00
_cell.angle_gamma   90.00
#
_symmetry.space_group_name_H-M   'P 1'
#
loop_
_entity.id
_entity.type
_entity.pdbx_description
1 polymer ?
#
loop_
_entity_poly.entity_id
_entity_poly.type
_entity_poly.pdbx_seq_one_letter_code
_entity_poly.pdbx_strand_id
1 'polypeptide(L)'
;TAVRTGAPVGDAKIDALVTFTRAVVLNKGFVPETAVAAFLAAGYSKAQLLEVVGHVGLKVLANYTHALTGAPLDEAFQPQQWGAPELEVA
;
A
#
# COMPACT_ATOMS: atom_id res chain seq x y z
N THR A 1 -6.67 11.41 2.55
CA THR A 1 -5.60 12.01 3.38
C THR A 1 -5.08 11.04 4.45
N ALA A 2 -5.94 10.31 5.18
CA ALA A 2 -5.52 9.33 6.19
C ALA A 2 -4.52 8.27 5.66
N VAL A 3 -4.87 7.55 4.58
CA VAL A 3 -3.99 6.54 3.98
C VAL A 3 -2.62 7.10 3.55
N ARG A 4 -2.59 8.33 3.01
CA ARG A 4 -1.33 8.99 2.57
C ARG A 4 -0.42 9.36 3.74
N THR A 5 -1.00 9.65 4.90
CA THR A 5 -0.28 10.03 6.12
C THR A 5 -0.05 8.86 7.07
N GLY A 6 -0.61 7.68 6.77
CA GLY A 6 -0.58 6.52 7.67
C GLY A 6 -1.49 6.65 8.88
N ALA A 7 -2.38 7.65 8.92
CA ALA A 7 -3.38 7.77 9.98
C ALA A 7 -4.51 6.73 9.79
N PRO A 8 -5.20 6.32 10.87
CA PRO A 8 -6.41 5.50 10.78
C PRO A 8 -7.45 6.13 9.86
N VAL A 9 -8.09 5.31 9.04
CA VAL A 9 -9.15 5.71 8.13
C VAL A 9 -10.49 5.84 8.86
N GLY A 10 -10.64 5.20 10.03
CA GLY A 10 -11.83 5.29 10.88
C GLY A 10 -12.84 4.18 10.64
N ASP A 11 -12.50 3.20 9.80
CA ASP A 11 -13.24 1.95 9.60
C ASP A 11 -12.31 0.78 9.93
N ALA A 12 -12.69 -0.01 10.92
CA ALA A 12 -11.84 -1.08 11.45
C ALA A 12 -11.46 -2.14 10.40
N LYS A 13 -12.36 -2.39 9.43
CA LYS A 13 -12.10 -3.34 8.34
C LYS A 13 -11.10 -2.76 7.36
N ILE A 14 -11.27 -1.51 6.95
CA ILE A 14 -10.33 -0.82 6.05
C ILE A 14 -8.96 -0.63 6.74
N ASP A 15 -8.93 -0.31 8.02
CA ASP A 15 -7.69 -0.15 8.79
C ASP A 15 -6.90 -1.46 8.89
N ALA A 16 -7.59 -2.60 9.00
CA ALA A 16 -6.96 -3.92 8.92
C ALA A 16 -6.33 -4.18 7.54
N LEU A 17 -7.01 -3.81 6.44
CA LEU A 17 -6.47 -3.91 5.09
C LEU A 17 -5.23 -3.03 4.89
N VAL A 18 -5.26 -1.78 5.35
CA VAL A 18 -4.13 -0.85 5.27
C VAL A 18 -2.93 -1.41 6.04
N THR A 19 -3.18 -1.88 7.27
CA THR A 19 -2.14 -2.44 8.15
C THR A 19 -1.51 -3.69 7.54
N PHE A 20 -2.34 -4.62 7.07
CA PHE A 20 -1.87 -5.84 6.41
C PHE A 20 -1.07 -5.54 5.14
N THR A 21 -1.59 -4.67 4.27
CA THR A 21 -0.90 -4.27 3.03
C THR A 21 0.46 -3.64 3.32
N ARG A 22 0.54 -2.75 4.33
CA ARG A 22 1.80 -2.14 4.75
C ARG A 22 2.79 -3.20 5.26
N ALA A 23 2.33 -4.16 6.06
CA ALA A 23 3.19 -5.25 6.54
C ALA A 23 3.75 -6.08 5.38
N VAL A 24 2.93 -6.40 4.37
CA VAL A 24 3.38 -7.12 3.17
C VAL A 24 4.44 -6.34 2.41
N VAL A 25 4.23 -5.04 2.17
CA VAL A 25 5.18 -4.18 1.44
C VAL A 25 6.50 -4.04 2.20
N LEU A 26 6.46 -3.68 3.49
CA LEU A 26 7.67 -3.43 4.29
C LEU A 26 8.50 -4.69 4.50
N ASN A 27 7.85 -5.84 4.70
CA ASN A 27 8.52 -7.11 4.97
C ASN A 27 8.65 -7.99 3.72
N LYS A 28 8.37 -7.46 2.53
CA LYS A 28 8.50 -8.19 1.24
C LYS A 28 7.78 -9.55 1.27
N GLY A 29 6.60 -9.59 1.87
CA GLY A 29 5.77 -10.79 2.03
C GLY A 29 6.06 -11.66 3.26
N PHE A 30 7.18 -11.44 3.98
CA PHE A 30 7.50 -12.16 5.22
C PHE A 30 6.76 -11.55 6.42
N VAL A 31 5.43 -11.71 6.45
CA VAL A 31 4.57 -11.19 7.51
C VAL A 31 4.36 -12.21 8.63
N PRO A 32 4.21 -11.76 9.89
CA PRO A 32 3.91 -12.66 11.00
C PRO A 32 2.51 -13.25 10.86
N GLU A 33 2.28 -14.46 11.39
CA GLU A 33 0.98 -15.13 11.37
C GLU A 33 -0.13 -14.29 12.02
N THR A 34 0.22 -13.49 13.04
CA THR A 34 -0.72 -12.57 13.70
C THR A 34 -1.29 -11.50 12.76
N ALA A 35 -0.52 -11.04 11.77
CA ALA A 35 -0.99 -10.08 10.77
C ALA A 35 -2.01 -10.74 9.82
N VAL A 36 -1.76 -11.98 9.42
CA VAL A 36 -2.70 -12.77 8.60
C VAL A 36 -3.98 -13.04 9.38
N ALA A 37 -3.86 -13.46 10.64
CA ALA A 37 -5.00 -13.72 11.51
C ALA A 37 -5.87 -12.46 11.72
N ALA A 38 -5.26 -11.31 11.99
CA ALA A 38 -5.98 -10.04 12.14
C ALA A 38 -6.72 -9.62 10.86
N PHE A 39 -6.09 -9.81 9.68
CA PHE A 39 -6.72 -9.53 8.39
C PHE A 39 -7.96 -10.42 8.16
N LEU A 40 -7.86 -11.72 8.45
CA LEU A 40 -8.99 -12.64 8.31
C LEU A 40 -10.10 -12.36 9.35
N ALA A 41 -9.72 -12.01 10.59
CA ALA A 41 -10.66 -11.65 11.65
C ALA A 41 -11.46 -10.37 11.34
N ALA A 42 -10.90 -9.45 10.54
CA ALA A 42 -11.61 -8.28 10.02
C ALA A 42 -12.64 -8.62 8.92
N GLY A 43 -12.81 -9.92 8.59
CA GLY A 43 -13.79 -10.41 7.63
C GLY A 43 -13.32 -10.38 6.18
N TYR A 44 -12.00 -10.46 5.96
CA TYR A 44 -11.42 -10.74 4.64
C TYR A 44 -11.15 -12.24 4.46
N SER A 45 -11.09 -12.68 3.21
CA SER A 45 -10.81 -14.07 2.86
C SER A 45 -9.33 -14.29 2.49
N LYS A 46 -8.91 -15.56 2.43
CA LYS A 46 -7.60 -15.93 1.87
C LYS A 46 -7.47 -15.57 0.39
N ALA A 47 -8.57 -15.55 -0.37
CA ALA A 47 -8.55 -15.08 -1.76
C ALA A 47 -8.20 -13.58 -1.83
N GLN A 48 -8.83 -12.77 -0.97
CA GLN A 48 -8.54 -11.33 -0.88
C GLN A 48 -7.11 -11.06 -0.39
N LEU A 49 -6.54 -11.94 0.45
CA LEU A 49 -5.12 -11.88 0.78
C LEU A 49 -4.23 -12.02 -0.48
N LEU A 50 -4.53 -12.99 -1.35
CA LEU A 50 -3.80 -13.18 -2.61
C LEU A 50 -4.01 -11.99 -3.55
N GLU A 51 -5.20 -11.40 -3.58
CA GLU A 51 -5.47 -10.17 -4.33
C GLU A 51 -4.58 -9.02 -3.82
N VAL A 52 -4.40 -8.85 -2.50
CA VAL A 52 -3.49 -7.85 -1.95
C VAL A 52 -2.06 -8.06 -2.45
N VAL A 53 -1.56 -9.31 -2.42
CA VAL A 53 -0.22 -9.64 -2.92
C VAL A 53 -0.08 -9.31 -4.41
N GLY A 54 -1.08 -9.66 -5.22
CA GLY A 54 -1.10 -9.32 -6.65
C GLY A 54 -1.05 -7.81 -6.91
N HIS A 55 -1.86 -7.04 -6.17
CA HIS A 55 -1.85 -5.58 -6.27
C HIS A 55 -0.52 -4.96 -5.82
N VAL A 56 0.11 -5.50 -4.77
CA VAL A 56 1.45 -5.08 -4.34
C VAL A 56 2.45 -5.31 -5.47
N GLY A 57 2.47 -6.48 -6.10
CA GLY A 57 3.35 -6.76 -7.24
C GLY A 57 3.15 -5.79 -8.40
N LEU A 58 1.89 -5.55 -8.80
CA LEU A 58 1.55 -4.58 -9.83
C LEU A 58 2.05 -3.17 -9.49
N LYS A 59 1.87 -2.74 -8.23
CA LYS A 59 2.31 -1.41 -7.78
C LYS A 59 3.82 -1.30 -7.67
N VAL A 60 4.53 -2.35 -7.28
CA VAL A 60 6.01 -2.35 -7.31
C VAL A 60 6.50 -2.10 -8.72
N LEU A 61 5.97 -2.83 -9.71
CA LEU A 61 6.33 -2.64 -11.12
C LEU A 61 6.08 -1.18 -11.57
N ALA A 62 4.84 -0.70 -11.37
CA ALA A 62 4.46 0.65 -11.81
C ALA A 62 5.25 1.76 -11.09
N ASN A 63 5.45 1.65 -9.78
CA ASN A 63 6.19 2.64 -9.00
C ASN A 63 7.65 2.70 -9.44
N TYR A 64 8.28 1.55 -9.71
CA TYR A 64 9.66 1.51 -10.17
C TYR A 64 9.81 2.07 -11.57
N THR A 65 8.87 1.75 -12.48
CA THR A 65 8.84 2.38 -13.80
C THR A 65 8.79 3.90 -13.68
N HIS A 66 7.86 4.46 -12.89
CA HIS A 66 7.78 5.91 -12.72
C HIS A 66 9.03 6.52 -12.09
N ALA A 67 9.62 5.87 -11.09
CA ALA A 67 10.84 6.35 -10.45
C ALA A 67 12.04 6.36 -11.41
N LEU A 68 12.17 5.34 -12.26
CA LEU A 68 13.28 5.22 -13.23
C LEU A 68 13.12 6.13 -14.44
N THR A 69 11.89 6.40 -14.88
CA THR A 69 11.65 7.23 -16.07
C THR A 69 11.45 8.71 -15.74
N GLY A 70 11.16 9.05 -14.48
CA GLY A 70 10.79 10.41 -14.09
C GLY A 70 9.51 10.88 -14.77
N ALA A 71 8.59 9.96 -15.10
CA ALA A 71 7.35 10.28 -15.81
C ALA A 71 6.57 11.40 -15.08
N PRO A 72 6.21 12.50 -15.77
CA PRO A 72 5.48 13.59 -15.14
C PRO A 72 4.04 13.18 -14.80
N LEU A 73 3.46 13.87 -13.83
CA LEU A 73 2.04 13.70 -13.50
C LEU A 73 1.18 14.35 -14.58
N ASP A 74 0.23 13.59 -15.14
CA ASP A 74 -0.72 14.11 -16.13
C ASP A 74 -1.49 15.32 -15.59
N GLU A 75 -1.82 16.28 -16.47
CA GLU A 75 -2.53 17.51 -16.11
C GLU A 75 -3.83 17.25 -15.34
N ALA A 76 -4.57 16.21 -15.72
CA ALA A 76 -5.82 15.82 -15.09
C ALA A 76 -5.66 15.45 -13.59
N PHE A 77 -4.47 15.04 -13.17
CA PHE A 77 -4.18 14.61 -11.79
C PHE A 77 -3.38 15.62 -10.96
N GLN A 78 -3.02 16.78 -11.53
CA GLN A 78 -2.30 17.86 -10.83
C GLN A 78 -2.99 18.30 -9.52
N PRO A 79 -4.33 18.42 -9.44
CA PRO A 79 -4.99 18.77 -8.17
C PRO A 79 -4.78 17.74 -7.04
N GLN A 80 -4.35 16.52 -7.36
CA GLN A 80 -4.05 15.45 -6.40
C GLN A 80 -2.55 15.22 -6.18
N GLN A 81 -1.71 16.15 -6.67
CA GLN A 81 -0.26 16.11 -6.46
C GLN A 81 0.05 15.96 -4.97
N TRP A 82 1.08 15.16 -4.68
CA TRP A 82 1.51 14.85 -3.32
C TRP A 82 2.99 15.09 -3.18
N GLY A 83 3.34 16.01 -2.28
CA GLY A 83 4.71 16.19 -1.82
C GLY A 83 5.05 15.10 -0.82
N ALA A 84 5.39 13.90 -1.31
CA ALA A 84 6.00 12.90 -0.44
C ALA A 84 7.33 13.48 0.11
N PRO A 85 7.74 13.10 1.34
CA PRO A 85 9.10 13.37 1.78
C PRO A 85 10.06 12.81 0.73
N GLU A 86 11.05 13.61 0.34
CA GLU A 86 12.07 13.18 -0.61
C GLU A 86 12.77 11.95 -0.03
N LEU A 87 12.86 10.88 -0.82
CA LEU A 87 13.63 9.71 -0.43
C LEU A 87 15.10 10.12 -0.51
N GLU A 88 15.76 10.32 0.63
CA GLU A 88 17.21 10.38 0.68
C GLU A 88 17.75 9.02 0.20
N VAL A 89 18.21 8.98 -1.04
CA VAL A 89 18.93 7.84 -1.57
C VAL A 89 20.38 8.00 -1.13
N ALA A 90 20.82 7.16 -0.19
CA ALA A 90 22.22 7.08 0.25
C ALA A 90 23.15 6.63 -0.87
#